data_AF-X1VDW2-F1
#
_entry.id   AF-X1VDW2-F1
#
_cell.length_a   1.000
_cell.length_b   1.000
_cell.length_c   1.000
_cell.angle_alpha   90.00
_cell.angle_beta   90.00
_cell.angle_gamma   90.00
#
_symmetry.space_group_name_H-M   'P 1'
#
loop_
_entity.id
_entity.type
_entity.pdbx_description
1 polymer ?
#
loop_
_entity_poly.entity_id
_entity_poly.type
_entity_poly.pdbx_seq_one_letter_code
_entity_poly.pdbx_strand_id
1 'polypeptide(L)'
;MLHLTPEEKEKGIIAASSGNHGIATLIKNINPLTEVIGVQPVASPVWYEFLKAGKLIEMKVKETICGGLSGNVEKGSITFPIIQKYVRKSFW
;
A
#
# COMPACT_ATOMS: atom_id res chain seq x y z
N MET A 1 -4.57 3.97 -17.24
CA MET A 1 -4.33 4.88 -16.09
C MET A 1 -4.15 6.35 -16.48
N LEU A 2 -3.52 6.69 -17.60
CA LEU A 2 -3.52 8.06 -18.15
C LEU A 2 -4.90 8.56 -18.62
N HIS A 3 -5.93 7.72 -18.54
CA HIS A 3 -7.29 7.98 -19.01
C HIS A 3 -8.33 8.07 -17.88
N LEU A 4 -7.91 8.15 -16.61
CA LEU A 4 -8.88 8.38 -15.53
C LEU A 4 -9.52 9.76 -15.68
N THR A 5 -10.84 9.78 -15.64
CA THR A 5 -11.66 11.00 -15.63
C THR A 5 -11.42 11.80 -14.33
N PRO A 6 -11.77 13.10 -14.30
CA PRO A 6 -11.70 13.90 -13.07
C PRO A 6 -12.47 13.27 -11.89
N GLU A 7 -13.66 12.72 -12.15
CA GLU A 7 -14.48 12.06 -11.13
C GLU A 7 -13.81 10.81 -10.55
N GLU A 8 -13.18 9.98 -11.39
CA GLU A 8 -12.46 8.80 -10.92
C GLU A 8 -11.22 9.16 -10.09
N LYS A 9 -10.55 10.28 -10.42
CA LYS A 9 -9.42 10.78 -9.62
C LYS A 9 -9.83 11.25 -8.23
N GLU A 10 -11.05 11.77 -8.09
CA GLU A 10 -11.63 12.19 -6.82
C GLU A 10 -11.98 10.99 -5.93
N LYS A 11 -12.48 9.90 -6.54
CA LYS A 11 -12.76 8.64 -5.82
C LYS A 11 -11.51 7.94 -5.28
N GLY A 12 -10.32 8.27 -5.80
CA GLY A 12 -9.05 7.69 -5.38
C GLY A 12 -8.73 6.36 -6.06
N ILE A 13 -7.58 5.77 -5.70
CA ILE A 13 -7.10 4.51 -6.27
C ILE A 13 -6.80 3.52 -5.14
N ILE A 14 -7.31 2.29 -5.30
CA ILE A 14 -6.96 1.16 -4.44
C ILE A 14 -5.76 0.44 -5.06
N ALA A 15 -4.70 0.31 -4.27
CA ALA A 15 -3.54 -0.49 -4.62
C ALA A 15 -3.50 -1.71 -3.68
N ALA A 16 -3.58 -2.90 -4.26
CA ALA A 16 -3.45 -4.16 -3.54
C ALA A 16 -2.07 -4.77 -3.86
N SER A 17 -1.34 -5.23 -2.83
CA SER A 17 -0.04 -5.93 -2.88
C SER A 17 1.21 -5.13 -2.45
N SER A 18 2.32 -5.87 -2.26
CA SER A 18 3.67 -5.38 -1.97
C SER A 18 4.24 -4.43 -3.05
N GLY A 19 3.62 -4.38 -4.24
CA GLY A 19 3.94 -3.45 -5.34
C GLY A 19 3.33 -2.05 -5.22
N ASN A 20 2.60 -1.73 -4.15
CA ASN A 20 1.87 -0.46 -3.98
C ASN A 20 2.75 0.79 -4.12
N HIS A 21 4.05 0.69 -3.81
CA HIS A 21 5.00 1.79 -3.91
C HIS A 21 5.14 2.34 -5.35
N GLY A 22 5.15 1.48 -6.37
CA GLY A 22 5.31 1.90 -7.77
C GLY A 22 4.11 2.70 -8.27
N ILE A 23 2.91 2.15 -8.06
CA ILE A 23 1.65 2.82 -8.41
C ILE A 23 1.50 4.11 -7.61
N ALA A 24 1.76 4.08 -6.29
CA ALA A 24 1.65 5.27 -5.46
C ALA A 24 2.60 6.38 -5.93
N THR A 25 3.84 6.02 -6.27
CA THR A 25 4.82 6.97 -6.81
C THR A 25 4.34 7.58 -8.12
N LEU A 26 3.88 6.76 -9.08
CA LEU A 26 3.37 7.26 -10.36
C LEU A 26 2.17 8.18 -10.18
N ILE A 27 1.16 7.74 -9.42
CA ILE A 27 -0.08 8.50 -9.22
C ILE A 27 0.20 9.82 -8.52
N LYS A 28 1.06 9.84 -7.50
CA LYS A 28 1.40 11.08 -6.79
C LYS A 28 2.18 12.07 -7.65
N ASN A 29 2.93 11.60 -8.66
CA ASN A 29 3.57 12.48 -9.64
C ASN A 29 2.57 13.03 -10.68
N ILE A 30 1.54 12.26 -11.07
CA ILE A 30 0.52 12.70 -12.02
C ILE A 30 -0.50 13.65 -11.36
N ASN A 31 -1.00 13.27 -10.19
CA ASN A 31 -1.95 14.05 -9.41
C ASN A 31 -1.69 13.82 -7.90
N PRO A 32 -1.04 14.76 -7.19
CA PRO A 32 -0.74 14.59 -5.77
C PRO A 32 -2.01 14.51 -4.90
N LEU A 33 -3.14 15.02 -5.38
CA LEU A 33 -4.42 15.03 -4.66
C LEU A 33 -5.11 13.66 -4.66
N THR A 34 -4.87 12.80 -5.64
CA THR A 34 -5.50 11.47 -5.71
C THR A 34 -5.07 10.63 -4.51
N GLU A 35 -6.03 10.13 -3.73
CA GLU A 35 -5.74 9.24 -2.61
C GLU A 35 -5.27 7.86 -3.12
N VAL A 36 -4.27 7.30 -2.44
CA VAL A 36 -3.80 5.93 -2.66
C VAL A 36 -4.02 5.15 -1.39
N ILE A 37 -4.84 4.10 -1.49
CA ILE A 37 -5.28 3.27 -0.37
C ILE A 37 -4.71 1.87 -0.53
N GLY A 38 -4.00 1.38 0.49
CA GLY A 38 -3.45 0.03 0.52
C GLY A 38 -4.44 -0.98 1.09
N VAL A 39 -4.73 -2.06 0.37
CA VAL A 39 -5.60 -3.15 0.88
C VAL A 39 -4.82 -4.44 1.03
N GLN A 40 -5.00 -5.11 2.17
CA GLN A 40 -4.31 -6.36 2.49
C GLN A 40 -5.26 -7.40 3.10
N PRO A 41 -4.94 -8.70 3.04
CA PRO A 41 -5.69 -9.70 3.79
C PRO A 41 -5.56 -9.46 5.31
N VAL A 42 -6.67 -9.63 6.05
CA VAL A 42 -6.68 -9.62 7.53
C VAL A 42 -5.66 -10.57 8.15
N ALA A 43 -5.39 -11.68 7.48
CA ALA A 43 -4.42 -12.69 7.91
C ALA A 43 -2.95 -12.25 7.71
N SER A 44 -2.67 -11.28 6.83
CA SER A 44 -1.31 -10.79 6.55
C SER A 44 -1.28 -9.26 6.36
N PRO A 45 -1.62 -8.46 7.40
CA PRO A 45 -1.80 -7.01 7.29
C PRO A 45 -0.50 -6.22 7.50
N VAL A 46 0.61 -6.68 6.91
CA VAL A 46 1.96 -6.19 7.19
C VAL A 46 2.14 -4.67 7.01
N TRP A 47 1.73 -4.09 5.87
CA TRP A 47 1.85 -2.66 5.63
C TRP A 47 0.95 -1.83 6.54
N TYR A 48 -0.27 -2.29 6.81
CA TYR A 48 -1.16 -1.62 7.75
C TYR A 48 -0.50 -1.45 9.12
N GLU A 49 0.04 -2.54 9.69
CA GLU A 49 0.69 -2.49 11.00
C GLU A 49 1.99 -1.67 10.98
N PHE A 50 2.74 -1.69 9.87
CA PHE A 50 3.97 -0.90 9.74
C PHE A 50 3.70 0.60 9.64
N LEU A 51 2.68 0.98 8.87
CA LEU A 51 2.24 2.37 8.76
C LEU A 51 1.73 2.90 10.10
N LYS A 52 0.94 2.08 10.80
CA LYS A 52 0.43 2.39 12.15
C LYS A 52 1.56 2.54 13.17
N ALA A 53 2.58 1.68 13.12
CA ALA A 53 3.74 1.75 14.00
C ALA A 53 4.76 2.83 13.60
N GLY A 54 4.68 3.35 12.37
CA GLY A 54 5.65 4.30 11.80
C GLY A 54 7.03 3.71 11.49
N LYS A 55 7.19 2.38 11.60
CA LYS A 55 8.44 1.66 11.37
C LYS A 55 8.17 0.19 11.00
N LEU A 56 9.15 -0.46 10.39
CA LEU A 56 9.14 -1.91 10.21
C LEU A 56 9.15 -2.58 11.59
N ILE A 57 8.18 -3.47 11.83
CA ILE A 57 8.09 -4.28 13.06
C ILE A 57 8.11 -5.76 12.71
N GLU A 58 8.45 -6.61 13.67
CA GLU A 58 8.30 -8.05 13.50
C GLU A 58 6.83 -8.44 13.68
N MET A 59 6.30 -9.24 12.76
CA MET A 59 4.91 -9.66 12.80
C MET A 59 4.77 -11.08 12.27
N LYS A 60 3.94 -11.88 12.94
CA LYS A 60 3.54 -13.21 12.48
C LYS A 60 2.34 -13.06 11.55
N VAL A 61 2.52 -13.40 10.28
CA VAL A 61 1.43 -13.52 9.31
C VAL A 61 0.78 -14.90 9.42
N LYS A 62 -0.51 -14.98 9.12
CA LYS A 62 -1.30 -16.22 9.07
C LYS A 62 -1.50 -16.65 7.61
N GLU A 63 -1.87 -17.90 7.43
CA GLU A 63 -2.23 -18.44 6.13
C GLU A 63 -3.44 -17.70 5.53
N THR A 64 -3.42 -17.51 4.21
CA THR A 64 -4.49 -16.85 3.47
C THR A 64 -4.55 -17.41 2.05
N ILE A 65 -5.77 -17.50 1.50
CA ILE A 65 -5.97 -17.82 0.08
C ILE A 65 -5.29 -16.79 -0.85
N CYS A 66 -5.00 -15.58 -0.33
CA CYS A 66 -4.27 -14.53 -1.03
C CYS A 66 -2.75 -14.74 -0.91
N GLY A 67 -2.22 -15.88 -1.33
CA GLY A 67 -0.80 -16.24 -1.17
C GLY A 67 0.17 -15.18 -1.72
N GLY A 68 -0.17 -14.55 -2.85
CA GLY A 68 0.64 -13.47 -3.45
C GLY A 68 0.63 -12.13 -2.68
N LEU A 69 -0.22 -11.99 -1.67
CA LEU A 69 -0.27 -10.82 -0.76
C LEU A 69 0.23 -11.17 0.65
N SER A 70 0.63 -12.42 0.87
CA SER A 70 1.10 -12.90 2.16
C SER A 70 2.61 -12.75 2.30
N GLY A 71 3.09 -12.68 3.54
CA GLY A 71 4.50 -12.64 3.86
C GLY A 71 4.95 -11.30 4.40
N ASN A 72 6.15 -11.31 4.98
CA ASN A 72 6.73 -10.15 5.64
C ASN A 72 7.60 -9.33 4.65
N VAL A 73 7.90 -8.09 5.00
CA VAL A 73 8.81 -7.23 4.25
C VAL A 73 10.21 -7.39 4.81
N GLU A 74 11.20 -7.44 3.92
CA GLU A 74 12.61 -7.47 4.30
C GLU A 74 13.03 -6.25 5.13
N LYS A 75 13.95 -6.46 6.09
CA LYS A 75 14.56 -5.36 6.84
C LYS A 75 15.34 -4.47 5.89
N GLY A 76 15.17 -3.15 6.04
CA GLY A 76 15.85 -2.18 5.17
C GLY A 76 15.21 -2.00 3.79
N SER A 77 14.01 -2.54 3.56
CA SER A 77 13.34 -2.37 2.27
C SER A 77 13.19 -0.90 1.88
N ILE A 78 13.66 -0.58 0.68
CA ILE A 78 13.55 0.77 0.09
C ILE A 78 12.09 1.21 -0.12
N THR A 79 11.17 0.25 -0.15
CA THR A 79 9.75 0.48 -0.42
C THR A 79 9.03 1.06 0.79
N PHE A 80 9.53 0.84 2.01
CA PHE A 80 8.94 1.35 3.24
C PHE A 80 8.81 2.87 3.28
N PRO A 81 9.88 3.67 3.09
CA PRO A 81 9.75 5.13 3.08
C PRO A 81 8.84 5.65 1.96
N ILE A 82 8.79 4.95 0.82
CA ILE A 82 7.91 5.32 -0.31
C ILE A 82 6.44 5.11 0.07
N ILE A 83 6.13 3.95 0.64
CA ILE A 83 4.77 3.60 1.09
C ILE A 83 4.33 4.53 2.22
N GLN A 84 5.21 4.80 3.19
CA GLN A 84 4.94 5.75 4.28
C GLN A 84 4.67 7.16 3.77
N LYS A 85 5.33 7.57 2.68
CA LYS A 85 5.13 8.89 2.06
C LYS A 85 3.82 9.01 1.27
N TYR A 86 3.42 7.95 0.54
CA TYR A 86 2.37 8.07 -0.48
C TYR A 86 1.08 7.30 -0.19
N VAL A 87 1.13 6.24 0.63
CA VAL A 87 -0.04 5.44 1.01
C VAL A 87 -0.59 6.00 2.31
N ARG A 88 -1.75 6.67 2.22
CA ARG A 88 -2.28 7.48 3.33
C ARG A 88 -3.16 6.67 4.28
N LYS A 89 -3.82 5.64 3.75
CA LYS A 89 -4.73 4.75 4.48
C LYS A 89 -4.43 3.32 4.06
N SER A 90 -4.47 2.40 5.00
CA SER A 90 -4.47 0.98 4.71
C SER A 90 -5.60 0.31 5.48
N PHE A 91 -6.29 -0.61 4.82
CA PHE A 91 -7.39 -1.38 5.37
C PHE A 91 -7.14 -2.88 5.14
N TRP A 92 -7.86 -3.69 5.91
CA TRP A 92 -7.95 -5.14 5.74
C TRP A 92 -9.38 -5.56 5.39
#